data_AF-A0A1I4AZU2-F1
#
_entry.id   AF-A0A1I4AZU2-F1
#
_cell.length_a   1.000
_cell.length_b   1.000
_cell.length_c   1.000
_cell.angle_alpha   90.00
_cell.angle_beta   90.00
_cell.angle_gamma   90.00
#
_symmetry.space_group_name_H-M   'P 1'
#
loop_
_entity.id
_entity.type
_entity.pdbx_description
1 polymer ?
#
loop_
_entity_poly.entity_id
_entity_poly.type
_entity_poly.pdbx_seq_one_letter_code
_entity_poly.pdbx_strand_id
1 'polypeptide(L)'
;MFYHGIKWEYVSREYPLLSPRRTVNAKIEEQMLDRLHLIQQFGLEPIHLLEDDESYPPERCIQECLAFGDTVFMFKRLRLPMWQLSSHEVGVEVLDLRTCSYIFTSLHEAKVEELFPSIPCWRDQIPIKFC
;
A
#
# COMPACT_ATOMS: atom_id res chain seq x y z
N MET A 1 2.89 11.88 -4.42
CA MET A 1 3.57 10.73 -3.79
C MET A 1 2.69 9.50 -3.93
N PHE A 2 3.20 8.31 -3.60
CA PHE A 2 2.43 7.07 -3.70
C PHE A 2 2.27 6.40 -2.34
N TYR A 3 1.11 5.82 -2.07
CA TYR A 3 0.72 5.26 -0.77
C TYR A 3 0.21 3.84 -0.94
N HIS A 4 0.70 2.92 -0.10
CA HIS A 4 0.25 1.54 -0.09
C HIS A 4 -0.15 1.12 1.33
N GLY A 5 -1.42 0.75 1.52
CA GLY A 5 -1.94 0.19 2.76
C GLY A 5 -1.82 -1.33 2.79
N ILE A 6 -1.32 -1.88 3.89
CA ILE A 6 -1.14 -3.31 4.12
C ILE A 6 -1.21 -3.64 5.61
N LYS A 7 -1.56 -4.89 5.95
CA LYS A 7 -1.44 -5.38 7.33
C LYS A 7 0.01 -5.70 7.67
N TRP A 8 0.45 -5.31 8.86
CA TRP A 8 1.81 -5.53 9.35
C TRP A 8 2.23 -7.00 9.35
N GLU A 9 1.28 -7.93 9.54
CA GLU A 9 1.52 -9.38 9.47
C GLU A 9 2.11 -9.81 8.11
N TYR A 10 1.65 -9.19 7.01
CA TYR A 10 2.14 -9.48 5.68
C TYR A 10 3.50 -8.86 5.42
N VAL A 11 3.74 -7.65 5.94
CA VAL A 11 5.07 -7.03 5.93
C VAL A 11 6.09 -7.93 6.61
N SER A 12 5.78 -8.40 7.82
CA SER A 12 6.68 -9.24 8.62
C SER A 12 7.02 -10.57 7.93
N ARG A 13 6.12 -11.08 7.09
CA ARG A 13 6.29 -12.34 6.35
C ARG A 13 7.00 -12.16 5.01
N GLU A 14 6.71 -11.09 4.28
CA GLU A 14 7.08 -10.94 2.87
C GLU A 14 8.18 -9.90 2.64
N TYR A 15 8.59 -9.19 3.68
CA TYR A 15 9.70 -8.25 3.62
C TYR A 15 10.94 -8.91 2.98
N PRO A 16 11.62 -8.23 2.03
CA PRO A 16 11.43 -6.83 1.64
C PRO A 16 10.53 -6.58 0.42
N LEU A 17 10.07 -7.64 -0.27
CA LEU A 17 9.39 -7.52 -1.55
C LEU A 17 7.96 -8.05 -1.45
N LEU A 18 7.00 -7.16 -1.64
CA LEU A 18 5.61 -7.55 -1.81
C LEU A 18 5.40 -8.00 -3.24
N SER A 19 4.74 -9.15 -3.42
CA SER A 19 4.33 -9.64 -4.73
C SER A 19 2.95 -10.30 -4.65
N PRO A 20 2.07 -10.06 -5.64
CA PRO A 20 0.72 -10.63 -5.68
C PRO A 20 0.73 -12.16 -5.62
N ARG A 21 1.77 -12.78 -6.19
CA ARG A 21 1.93 -14.24 -6.28
C ARG A 21 2.07 -14.93 -4.92
N ARG A 22 2.32 -14.19 -3.82
CA ARG A 22 2.61 -14.75 -2.49
C ARG A 22 1.52 -14.53 -1.44
N THR A 23 0.58 -13.61 -1.68
CA THR A 23 -0.39 -13.16 -0.64
C THR A 23 -1.78 -13.79 -0.79
N VAL A 24 -1.96 -14.78 -1.67
CA VAL A 24 -3.28 -15.37 -1.93
C VAL A 24 -3.67 -16.34 -0.82
N ASN A 25 -4.33 -15.83 0.22
CA ASN A 25 -5.34 -16.62 0.89
C ASN A 25 -6.48 -15.73 1.41
N ALA A 26 -7.61 -15.83 0.69
CA ALA A 26 -8.99 -15.47 1.07
C ALA A 26 -9.41 -13.98 1.00
N LYS A 27 -10.30 -13.60 0.05
CA LYS A 27 -11.75 -13.35 0.28
C LYS A 27 -12.49 -12.55 -0.83
N ILE A 28 -13.81 -12.82 -0.91
CA ILE A 28 -14.98 -12.11 -1.48
C ILE A 28 -15.18 -12.10 -3.02
N GLU A 29 -16.34 -12.60 -3.46
CA GLU A 29 -16.77 -12.75 -4.87
C GLU A 29 -16.81 -11.46 -5.68
N GLU A 30 -17.08 -10.31 -5.06
CA GLU A 30 -17.15 -9.01 -5.76
C GLU A 30 -15.75 -8.52 -6.19
N GLN A 31 -14.72 -8.80 -5.37
CA GLN A 31 -13.32 -8.55 -5.73
C GLN A 31 -12.81 -9.52 -6.80
N MET A 32 -13.49 -10.64 -7.03
CA MET A 32 -13.08 -11.61 -8.06
C MET A 32 -13.31 -11.09 -9.48
N LEU A 33 -14.35 -10.30 -9.73
CA LEU A 33 -14.64 -9.77 -11.07
C LEU A 33 -13.63 -8.70 -11.49
N ASP A 34 -13.26 -7.81 -10.57
CA ASP A 34 -12.19 -6.83 -10.78
C ASP A 34 -10.84 -7.53 -10.94
N ARG A 35 -10.56 -8.52 -10.10
CA ARG A 35 -9.36 -9.35 -10.20
C ARG A 35 -9.25 -10.09 -11.53
N LEU A 36 -10.36 -10.66 -12.02
CA LEU A 36 -10.40 -11.33 -13.33
C LEU A 36 -10.19 -10.33 -14.46
N HIS A 37 -10.77 -9.14 -14.39
CA HIS A 37 -10.51 -8.07 -15.36
C HIS A 37 -9.04 -7.64 -15.35
N LEU A 38 -8.44 -7.45 -14.18
CA LEU A 38 -7.04 -7.04 -14.06
C LEU A 38 -6.08 -8.13 -14.55
N ILE A 39 -6.34 -9.40 -14.23
CA ILE A 39 -5.57 -10.53 -14.76
C ILE A 39 -5.74 -10.64 -16.28
N GLN A 40 -6.94 -10.41 -16.82
CA GLN A 40 -7.17 -10.44 -18.27
C GLN A 40 -6.50 -9.26 -18.99
N GLN A 41 -6.45 -8.09 -18.38
CA GLN A 41 -5.91 -6.86 -18.97
C GLN A 41 -4.39 -6.75 -18.84
N PHE A 42 -3.82 -7.22 -17.72
CA PHE A 42 -2.40 -7.04 -17.39
C PHE A 42 -1.64 -8.37 -17.20
N GLY A 43 -2.32 -9.52 -17.20
CA GLY A 43 -1.72 -10.84 -16.98
C GLY A 43 -1.46 -11.19 -15.50
N LEU A 44 -1.72 -10.26 -14.58
CA LEU A 44 -1.51 -10.38 -13.13
C LEU A 44 -2.39 -9.41 -12.34
N GLU A 45 -2.60 -9.70 -11.05
CA GLU A 45 -3.22 -8.78 -10.10
C GLU A 45 -2.14 -7.81 -9.58
N PRO A 46 -2.21 -6.49 -9.84
CA PRO A 46 -1.16 -5.56 -9.42
C PRO A 46 -1.20 -5.30 -7.91
N ILE A 47 -0.12 -4.75 -7.37
CA ILE A 47 -0.12 -4.08 -6.06
C ILE A 47 -0.63 -2.67 -6.28
N HIS A 48 -1.71 -2.33 -5.59
CA HIS A 48 -2.41 -1.06 -5.72
C HIS A 48 -1.76 0.00 -4.82
N LEU A 49 -1.54 1.19 -5.38
CA LEU A 49 -1.08 2.36 -4.65
C LEU A 49 -1.93 3.58 -5.01
N LEU A 50 -2.23 4.40 -4.02
CA LEU A 50 -2.86 5.70 -4.23
C LEU A 50 -1.80 6.76 -4.56
N GLU A 51 -2.06 7.61 -5.54
CA GLU A 51 -1.25 8.77 -5.87
C GLU A 51 -1.89 10.04 -5.29
N ASP A 52 -1.11 10.86 -4.58
CA ASP A 52 -1.56 12.19 -4.17
C ASP A 52 -1.47 13.21 -5.31
N ASP A 53 -2.42 14.13 -5.32
CA ASP A 53 -2.42 15.34 -6.15
C ASP A 53 -3.21 16.47 -5.47
N GLU A 54 -3.39 17.60 -6.15
CA GLU A 54 -4.13 18.76 -5.63
C GLU A 54 -5.59 18.46 -5.26
N SER A 55 -6.21 17.50 -5.96
CA SER A 55 -7.59 17.06 -5.74
C SER A 55 -7.71 15.87 -4.79
N TYR A 56 -6.60 15.17 -4.53
CA TYR A 56 -6.53 13.97 -3.70
C TYR A 56 -5.33 14.06 -2.73
N PRO A 57 -5.49 14.73 -1.57
CA PRO A 57 -4.36 15.10 -0.74
C PRO A 57 -3.80 13.92 0.09
N PRO A 58 -2.54 14.02 0.58
CA PRO A 58 -1.86 12.98 1.34
C PRO A 58 -2.66 12.39 2.51
N GLU A 59 -3.38 13.24 3.25
CA GLU A 59 -4.18 12.81 4.40
C GLU A 59 -5.29 11.84 3.98
N ARG A 60 -5.88 12.09 2.80
CA ARG A 60 -6.92 11.24 2.23
C ARG A 60 -6.33 9.90 1.78
N CYS A 61 -5.18 9.90 1.11
CA CYS A 61 -4.48 8.66 0.73
C CYS A 61 -4.20 7.78 1.96
N ILE A 62 -3.69 8.39 3.04
CA ILE A 62 -3.36 7.67 4.28
C ILE A 62 -4.62 7.07 4.90
N GLN A 63 -5.71 7.86 5.00
CA GLN A 63 -6.98 7.38 5.56
C GLN A 63 -7.58 6.24 4.75
N GLU A 64 -7.66 6.38 3.43
CA GLU A 64 -8.21 5.35 2.56
C GLU A 64 -7.33 4.09 2.58
N CYS A 65 -6.00 4.22 2.60
CA CYS A 65 -5.10 3.06 2.79
C CYS A 65 -5.28 2.36 4.14
N LEU A 66 -5.50 3.09 5.24
CA LEU A 66 -5.75 2.53 6.57
C LEU A 66 -7.12 1.86 6.71
N ALA A 67 -8.05 2.09 5.78
CA ALA A 67 -9.29 1.32 5.72
C ALA A 67 -9.05 -0.14 5.29
N PHE A 68 -7.94 -0.42 4.59
CA PHE A 68 -7.59 -1.76 4.09
C PHE A 68 -6.56 -2.49 4.96
N GLY A 69 -5.69 -1.77 5.66
CA GLY A 69 -4.61 -2.31 6.47
C GLY A 69 -4.30 -1.47 7.70
N ASP A 70 -3.38 -1.93 8.53
CA ASP A 70 -2.95 -1.23 9.75
C ASP A 70 -1.68 -0.37 9.53
N THR A 71 -1.03 -0.52 8.37
CA THR A 71 0.25 0.13 8.06
C THR A 71 0.24 0.67 6.64
N VAL A 72 0.70 1.90 6.46
CA VAL A 72 0.83 2.59 5.17
C VAL A 72 2.29 2.91 4.91
N PHE A 73 2.77 2.53 3.74
CA PHE A 73 4.08 2.91 3.22
C PHE A 73 3.91 4.01 2.19
N MET A 74 4.68 5.09 2.33
CA MET A 74 4.73 6.18 1.36
C MET A 74 6.03 6.15 0.55
N PHE A 75 5.90 6.32 -0.76
CA PHE A 75 6.99 6.29 -1.72
C PHE A 75 7.05 7.59 -2.51
N LYS A 76 8.25 8.16 -2.64
CA LYS A 76 8.47 9.34 -3.49
C LYS A 76 8.44 9.00 -4.98
N ARG A 77 8.82 7.77 -5.33
CA ARG A 77 8.91 7.27 -6.69
C ARG A 77 8.64 5.78 -6.67
N LEU A 78 8.02 5.29 -7.74
CA LEU A 78 7.84 3.87 -7.99
C LEU A 78 8.71 3.42 -9.16
N ARG A 79 9.01 2.12 -9.21
CA ARG A 79 9.71 1.52 -10.34
C ARG A 79 8.72 1.27 -11.47
N LEU A 80 9.18 1.48 -12.70
CA LEU A 80 8.45 1.10 -13.91
C LEU A 80 8.62 -0.41 -14.19
N PRO A 81 7.64 -1.07 -14.83
CA PRO A 81 6.38 -0.49 -15.35
C PRO A 81 5.37 -0.19 -14.23
N MET A 82 4.58 0.87 -14.44
CA MET A 82 3.40 1.19 -13.65
C MET A 82 2.17 1.20 -14.56
N TRP A 83 1.03 0.80 -14.03
CA TRP A 83 -0.25 0.86 -14.73
C TRP A 83 -1.18 1.85 -14.05
N GLN A 84 -1.76 2.78 -14.81
CA GLN A 84 -2.83 3.64 -14.27
C GLN A 84 -4.11 2.80 -14.16
N LEU A 85 -4.63 2.64 -12.95
CA LEU A 85 -5.85 1.86 -12.68
C LEU A 85 -7.07 2.77 -12.58
N SER A 86 -6.92 3.93 -11.95
CA SER A 86 -7.94 5.00 -11.87
C SER A 86 -7.26 6.37 -11.80
N SER A 87 -8.01 7.47 -11.67
CA SER A 87 -7.43 8.83 -11.62
C SER A 87 -6.37 9.03 -10.53
N HIS A 88 -6.50 8.34 -9.40
CA HIS A 88 -5.59 8.49 -8.25
C HIS A 88 -4.99 7.14 -7.83
N GLU A 89 -5.03 6.13 -8.70
CA GLU A 89 -4.58 4.79 -8.35
C GLU A 89 -3.70 4.21 -9.45
N VAL A 90 -2.56 3.68 -9.02
CA VAL A 90 -1.58 3.03 -9.87
C VAL A 90 -1.29 1.61 -9.37
N GLY A 91 -0.99 0.73 -10.31
CA GLY A 91 -0.62 -0.65 -10.08
C GLY A 91 0.85 -0.91 -10.41
N VAL A 92 1.53 -1.70 -9.58
CA VAL A 92 2.88 -2.25 -9.86
C VAL A 92 2.92 -3.76 -9.66
N GLU A 93 3.78 -4.47 -10.38
CA GLU A 93 3.88 -5.93 -10.21
C GLU A 93 4.54 -6.31 -8.88
N VAL A 94 5.57 -5.57 -8.47
CA VAL A 94 6.36 -5.83 -7.26
C VAL A 94 6.65 -4.51 -6.57
N LEU A 95 6.46 -4.48 -5.26
CA LEU A 95 6.75 -3.31 -4.43
C LEU A 95 7.88 -3.63 -3.46
N ASP A 96 8.98 -2.87 -3.55
CA ASP A 96 10.12 -2.98 -2.63
C ASP A 96 9.94 -2.00 -1.47
N LEU A 97 9.54 -2.54 -0.32
CA LEU A 97 9.22 -1.73 0.86
C LEU A 97 10.42 -0.93 1.36
N ARG A 98 11.65 -1.36 1.08
CA ARG A 98 12.88 -0.63 1.48
C ARG A 98 13.02 0.72 0.79
N THR A 99 12.28 0.94 -0.30
CA THR A 99 12.29 2.20 -1.04
C THR A 99 11.28 3.21 -0.50
N CYS A 100 10.51 2.86 0.53
CA CYS A 100 9.62 3.80 1.19
C CYS A 100 10.42 4.93 1.84
N SER A 101 9.79 6.10 1.89
CA SER A 101 10.35 7.29 2.55
C SER A 101 9.75 7.53 3.93
N TYR A 102 8.55 7.02 4.16
CA TYR A 102 7.81 7.20 5.40
C TYR A 102 6.84 6.06 5.66
N ILE A 103 6.55 5.83 6.94
CA ILE A 103 5.64 4.79 7.40
C ILE A 103 4.61 5.44 8.34
N PHE A 104 3.35 5.07 8.18
CA PHE A 104 2.26 5.41 9.09
C PHE A 104 1.65 4.10 9.57
N THR A 105 1.44 3.91 10.87
CA THR A 105 0.86 2.65 11.36
C THR A 105 -0.04 2.88 12.56
N SER A 106 -1.24 2.32 12.55
CA SER A 106 -2.14 2.34 13.70
C SER A 106 -1.79 1.25 14.73
N LEU A 107 -0.81 0.39 14.43
CA LEU A 107 -0.42 -0.74 15.25
C LEU A 107 0.78 -0.39 16.13
N HIS A 108 0.57 -0.25 17.44
CA HIS A 108 1.62 0.11 18.39
C HIS A 108 2.68 -0.98 18.56
N GLU A 109 2.28 -2.23 18.51
CA GLU A 109 3.15 -3.41 18.61
C GLU A 109 3.92 -3.71 17.33
N ALA A 110 3.67 -2.98 16.23
CA ALA A 110 4.45 -3.12 15.01
C ALA A 110 5.91 -2.74 15.26
N LYS A 111 6.80 -3.73 15.12
CA LYS A 111 8.26 -3.61 15.23
C LYS A 111 8.86 -2.98 13.96
N VAL A 112 8.36 -1.81 13.58
CA VAL A 112 8.76 -1.11 12.35
C VAL A 112 10.25 -0.84 12.32
N GLU A 113 10.82 -0.45 13.46
CA GLU A 113 12.22 -0.09 13.61
C GLU A 113 13.19 -1.27 13.39
N GLU A 114 12.73 -2.52 13.57
CA GLU A 114 13.56 -3.70 13.30
C GLU A 114 13.79 -3.90 11.79
N LEU A 115 12.79 -3.58 10.96
CA LEU A 115 12.85 -3.75 9.51
C LEU A 115 13.25 -2.45 8.79
N PHE A 116 12.92 -1.29 9.36
CA PHE A 116 13.08 0.03 8.76
C PHE A 116 13.74 1.03 9.73
N PRO A 117 14.98 0.77 10.19
CA PRO A 117 15.60 1.51 11.30
C PRO A 117 15.85 3.00 11.03
N SER A 118 15.87 3.43 9.76
CA SER A 118 16.15 4.81 9.37
C SER A 118 14.97 5.50 8.70
N ILE A 119 13.80 4.86 8.65
CA ILE A 119 12.61 5.42 8.03
C ILE A 119 11.72 6.03 9.11
N PRO A 120 11.32 7.30 9.00
CA PRO A 120 10.41 7.89 9.97
C PRO A 120 9.07 7.15 9.98
N CYS A 121 8.60 6.83 11.19
CA CYS A 121 7.36 6.12 11.45
C CYS A 121 6.45 6.93 12.37
N TRP A 122 5.19 7.14 11.97
CA TRP A 122 4.18 7.83 12.76
C TRP A 122 3.05 6.90 13.19
N ARG A 123 2.77 6.87 14.51
CA ARG A 123 1.76 6.00 15.11
C ARG A 123 0.53 6.76 15.63
N ASP A 124 0.79 7.83 16.39
CA ASP A 124 -0.24 8.62 17.08
C ASP A 124 -0.61 9.93 16.39
N GLN A 125 0.06 10.25 15.28
CA GLN A 125 -0.13 11.48 14.52
C GLN A 125 -0.63 11.20 13.11
N ILE A 126 -1.23 10.03 12.91
CA ILE A 126 -1.98 9.75 11.68
C ILE A 126 -3.04 10.85 11.58
N PRO A 127 -3.14 11.59 10.45
CA PRO A 127 -4.15 12.61 10.28
C PRO A 127 -5.55 11.96 10.29
N ILE A 128 -6.09 11.75 11.47
CA ILE A 128 -7.47 11.40 11.73
C ILE A 128 -8.20 12.74 11.70
N LYS A 129 -8.95 13.04 10.63
CA LYS A 129 -9.90 14.15 10.72
C LYS A 129 -11.21 13.61 11.27
N PHE A 130 -11.60 14.26 12.37
CA PHE A 130 -12.89 14.26 13.02
C PHE A 130 -14.05 14.14 12.03
N CYS A 131 -15.02 13.31 12.44
CA CYS A 131 -16.33 13.10 11.83
C CYS A 131 -16.98 14.37 11.28
#